data_AF-A0A0C9XS57-F1
#
_entry.id   AF-A0A0C9XS57-F1
#
_cell.length_a   1.000
_cell.length_b   1.000
_cell.length_c   1.000
_cell.angle_alpha   90.00
_cell.angle_beta   90.00
_cell.angle_gamma   90.00
#
_symmetry.space_group_name_H-M   'P 1'
#
loop_
_entity.id
_entity.type
_entity.pdbx_description
1 polymer ?
#
loop_
_entity_poly.entity_id
_entity_poly.type
_entity_poly.pdbx_seq_one_letter_code
_entity_poly.pdbx_strand_id
1 'polypeptide(L)'
;MLILILQEIRELRAELKAEIQSFKASEECLPHTHPMPSLSVVATSAHHAGGTAVRPSHYPPSILWNIHDTRSDPHVVLQPKNPSRIPMASALRHENGDVVGTSLYKAIRASGKLLVENVLFKGIPKDITFQTHRRTKRFFMDNYKDTWDKVIHQYEVEQPLLRLCAGHWKAEHMLGWILANMEAHERKQNKREMAKRSKTQQKEAGEDEVITTSERRRRNCVVENEEYESQKEETGELRECRNGIHYHDEDVEDDELLITPESHDYRTEATQDHRTKHPTPAPPKKKRKIMTKT
;
A
#
# COMPACT_ATOMS: atom_id res chain seq x y z
N MET A 1 13.66 -9.94 39.29
CA MET A 1 13.70 -8.99 38.16
C MET A 1 12.37 -8.96 37.40
N LEU A 2 11.90 -10.08 36.83
CA LEU A 2 10.58 -10.17 36.14
C LEU A 2 9.38 -9.68 36.99
N ILE A 3 9.34 -9.98 38.29
CA ILE A 3 8.26 -9.54 39.18
C ILE A 3 8.23 -8.01 39.33
N LEU A 4 9.39 -7.35 39.38
CA LEU A 4 9.49 -5.89 39.49
C LEU A 4 9.03 -5.20 38.20
N ILE A 5 9.41 -5.74 37.04
CA ILE A 5 8.96 -5.23 35.73
C ILE A 5 7.44 -5.35 35.59
N LEU A 6 6.85 -6.47 36.03
CA LEU A 6 5.40 -6.66 35.99
C LEU A 6 4.65 -5.73 36.96
N GLN A 7 5.26 -5.36 38.08
CA GLN A 7 4.72 -4.40 39.03
C GLN A 7 4.70 -2.99 38.41
N GLU A 8 5.80 -2.56 37.83
CA GLU A 8 5.96 -1.25 37.17
C GLU A 8 4.99 -1.09 35.99
N ILE A 9 4.81 -2.13 35.17
CA ILE A 9 3.82 -2.12 34.08
C ILE A 9 2.38 -1.96 34.61
N ARG A 10 2.06 -2.52 35.79
CA ARG A 10 0.73 -2.37 36.39
C ARG A 10 0.50 -0.96 36.91
N GLU A 11 1.51 -0.35 37.53
CA GLU A 11 1.46 1.04 38.03
C GLU A 11 1.29 2.03 36.87
N LEU A 12 2.11 1.93 35.82
CA LEU A 12 1.98 2.76 34.61
C LEU A 12 0.62 2.60 33.93
N ARG A 13 0.04 1.40 33.92
CA ARG A 13 -1.31 1.18 33.40
C ARG A 13 -2.40 1.81 34.27
N ALA A 14 -2.20 1.88 35.58
CA ALA A 14 -3.14 2.52 36.50
C ALA A 14 -3.12 4.05 36.34
N GLU A 15 -1.92 4.64 36.25
CA GLU A 15 -1.73 6.07 36.02
C GLU A 15 -2.36 6.54 34.70
N LEU A 16 -2.05 5.84 33.59
CA LEU A 16 -2.62 6.14 32.28
C LEU A 16 -4.17 6.06 32.29
N LYS A 17 -4.74 5.09 33.04
CA LYS A 17 -6.19 4.95 33.16
C LYS A 17 -6.82 6.10 33.96
N ALA A 18 -6.15 6.57 35.01
CA ALA A 18 -6.60 7.71 35.80
C ALA A 18 -6.57 9.01 34.98
N GLU A 19 -5.53 9.23 34.17
CA GLU A 19 -5.41 10.42 33.32
C GLU A 19 -6.49 10.49 32.24
N ILE A 20 -6.77 9.36 31.57
CA ILE A 20 -7.89 9.24 30.61
C ILE A 20 -9.24 9.54 31.28
N GLN A 21 -9.42 9.12 32.54
CA GLN A 21 -10.66 9.35 33.27
C GLN A 21 -10.81 10.81 33.72
N SER A 22 -9.70 11.47 34.10
CA SER A 22 -9.66 12.90 34.39
C SER A 22 -10.05 13.74 33.16
N PHE A 23 -9.54 13.36 31.97
CA PHE A 23 -9.86 14.07 30.73
C PHE A 23 -11.35 13.98 30.36
N LYS A 24 -11.98 12.83 30.61
CA LYS A 24 -13.43 12.66 30.42
C LYS A 24 -14.27 13.48 31.41
N ALA A 25 -13.83 13.56 32.66
CA ALA A 25 -14.56 14.32 33.68
C ALA A 25 -14.55 15.84 33.40
N SER A 26 -13.50 16.37 32.78
CA SER A 26 -13.45 17.79 32.38
C SER A 26 -14.36 18.16 31.20
N GLU A 27 -14.89 17.18 30.46
CA GLU A 27 -15.76 17.42 29.31
C GLU A 27 -17.23 17.64 29.71
N GLU A 28 -17.65 17.23 30.91
CA GLU A 28 -19.06 17.26 31.36
C GLU A 28 -19.47 18.52 32.16
N CYS A 29 -18.57 19.48 32.42
CA CYS A 29 -18.85 20.65 33.27
C CYS A 29 -18.87 22.00 32.53
N LEU A 30 -19.44 22.07 31.33
CA LEU A 30 -19.77 23.38 30.71
C LEU A 30 -21.25 23.71 30.96
N PRO A 31 -21.56 24.64 31.89
CA PRO A 31 -22.93 25.08 32.16
C PRO A 31 -23.52 25.76 30.93
N HIS A 32 -24.57 25.14 30.41
CA HIS A 32 -25.32 25.55 29.24
C HIS A 32 -26.39 26.59 29.61
N THR A 33 -25.99 27.87 29.76
CA THR A 33 -26.97 28.99 29.80
C THR A 33 -26.36 30.29 29.28
N HIS A 34 -26.37 30.46 27.95
CA HIS A 34 -26.49 31.79 27.35
C HIS A 34 -27.40 31.71 26.10
N PRO A 35 -28.51 32.47 26.05
CA PRO A 35 -29.30 32.62 24.83
C PRO A 35 -28.47 33.45 23.85
N MET A 36 -27.99 32.80 22.79
CA MET A 36 -27.25 33.47 21.73
C MET A 36 -28.18 34.43 20.95
N PRO A 37 -27.68 35.64 20.61
CA PRO A 37 -28.37 36.53 19.69
C PRO A 37 -28.51 35.85 18.33
N SER A 38 -29.66 36.08 17.69
CA SER A 38 -30.06 35.57 16.39
C SER A 38 -29.04 35.96 15.30
N LEU A 39 -27.98 35.15 15.15
CA LEU A 39 -27.08 35.21 14.01
C LEU A 39 -27.86 34.71 12.81
N SER A 40 -28.05 35.60 11.83
CA SER A 40 -28.57 35.23 10.52
C SER A 40 -27.75 34.05 10.00
N VAL A 41 -28.41 32.92 9.84
CA VAL A 41 -27.87 31.71 9.23
C VAL A 41 -27.60 32.04 7.76
N VAL A 42 -26.48 32.72 7.50
CA VAL A 42 -25.81 32.56 6.22
C VAL A 42 -25.44 31.10 6.23
N ALA A 43 -26.10 30.32 5.39
CA ALA A 43 -25.76 28.93 5.15
C ALA A 43 -24.27 28.87 4.79
N THR A 44 -23.41 28.68 5.79
CA THR A 44 -22.05 28.22 5.61
C THR A 44 -22.21 26.81 5.10
N SER A 45 -22.30 26.78 3.77
CA SER A 45 -22.30 25.67 2.84
C SER A 45 -22.09 24.35 3.53
N ALA A 46 -23.04 23.44 3.32
CA ALA A 46 -22.80 22.02 3.46
C ALA A 46 -21.50 21.65 2.72
N HIS A 47 -20.36 21.71 3.42
CA HIS A 47 -19.08 21.16 3.03
C HIS A 47 -19.15 19.63 3.18
N HIS A 48 -20.26 19.05 2.73
CA HIS A 48 -20.47 17.61 2.73
C HIS A 48 -19.65 17.04 1.59
N ALA A 49 -18.49 16.53 1.98
CA ALA A 49 -17.80 15.45 1.33
C ALA A 49 -17.25 15.72 -0.09
N GLY A 50 -16.59 16.86 -0.27
CA GLY A 50 -15.65 17.05 -1.37
C GLY A 50 -15.38 18.52 -1.56
N GLY A 51 -14.13 18.95 -1.37
CA GLY A 51 -13.73 20.33 -1.64
C GLY A 51 -14.26 20.80 -2.99
N THR A 52 -14.62 22.08 -3.08
CA THR A 52 -15.08 22.68 -4.35
C THR A 52 -14.09 22.34 -5.46
N ALA A 53 -14.59 22.07 -6.67
CA ALA A 53 -13.74 21.80 -7.83
C ALA A 53 -12.73 22.93 -8.07
N VAL A 54 -13.07 24.15 -7.63
CA VAL A 54 -12.23 25.34 -7.63
C VAL A 54 -11.31 25.36 -6.40
N ARG A 55 -10.01 25.51 -6.62
CA ARG A 55 -9.00 25.73 -5.57
C ARG A 55 -9.25 27.09 -4.88
N PRO A 56 -9.32 27.15 -3.53
CA PRO A 56 -9.34 28.41 -2.79
C PRO A 56 -8.13 29.28 -3.10
N SER A 57 -8.33 30.61 -3.16
CA SER A 57 -7.29 31.56 -3.57
C SER A 57 -6.11 31.66 -2.61
N HIS A 58 -6.28 31.28 -1.34
CA HIS A 58 -5.20 31.31 -0.34
C HIS A 58 -4.23 30.12 -0.44
N TYR A 59 -4.60 29.06 -1.17
CA TYR A 59 -3.71 27.91 -1.37
C TYR A 59 -2.87 28.10 -2.64
N PRO A 60 -1.54 27.89 -2.57
CA PRO A 60 -0.67 28.07 -3.71
C PRO A 60 -0.88 26.99 -4.78
N PRO A 61 -0.53 27.26 -6.06
CA PRO A 61 -0.67 26.28 -7.13
C PRO A 61 0.16 25.01 -6.97
N SER A 62 1.22 25.07 -6.17
CA SER A 62 2.03 23.91 -5.78
C SER A 62 1.21 22.84 -5.08
N ILE A 63 0.12 23.17 -4.38
CA ILE A 63 -0.80 22.17 -3.82
C ILE A 63 -1.60 21.55 -4.96
N LEU A 64 -1.33 20.28 -5.26
CA LEU A 64 -2.07 19.51 -6.27
C LEU A 64 -3.51 19.34 -5.83
N TRP A 65 -4.40 20.16 -6.39
CA TRP A 65 -5.80 20.26 -5.99
C TRP A 65 -6.62 19.20 -6.69
N ASN A 66 -6.35 18.98 -7.97
CA ASN A 66 -6.96 17.95 -8.80
C ASN A 66 -5.93 16.90 -9.21
N ILE A 67 -6.42 15.71 -9.59
CA ILE A 67 -5.58 14.64 -10.15
C ILE A 67 -4.86 15.07 -11.44
N HIS A 68 -5.40 16.05 -12.17
CA HIS A 68 -4.78 16.55 -13.39
C HIS A 68 -3.53 17.40 -13.11
N ASP A 69 -3.48 18.07 -11.95
CA ASP A 69 -2.35 18.91 -11.56
C ASP A 69 -1.07 18.08 -11.41
N THR A 70 -1.19 16.80 -11.03
CA THR A 70 -0.05 15.90 -10.87
C THR A 70 0.70 15.62 -12.18
N ARG A 71 0.08 15.86 -13.34
CA ARG A 71 0.71 15.66 -14.65
C ARG A 71 1.49 16.88 -15.11
N SER A 72 1.16 18.06 -14.58
CA SER A 72 1.79 19.33 -14.93
C SER A 72 2.86 19.73 -13.91
N ASP A 73 2.90 19.09 -12.75
CA ASP A 73 3.84 19.40 -11.70
C ASP A 73 5.24 18.79 -11.96
N PRO A 74 6.31 19.60 -12.02
CA PRO A 74 7.65 19.13 -12.33
C PRO A 74 8.29 18.28 -11.22
N HIS A 75 7.78 18.35 -9.98
CA HIS A 75 8.27 17.55 -8.86
C HIS A 75 7.60 16.18 -8.76
N VAL A 76 6.54 15.94 -9.55
CA VAL A 76 5.86 14.65 -9.61
C VAL A 76 6.41 13.83 -10.77
N VAL A 77 7.35 12.95 -10.48
CA VAL A 77 7.93 12.03 -11.48
C VAL A 77 6.97 10.87 -11.71
N LEU A 78 6.15 10.97 -12.76
CA LEU A 78 5.28 9.87 -13.17
C LEU A 78 6.07 8.77 -13.86
N GLN A 79 5.81 7.51 -13.49
CA GLN A 79 6.44 6.38 -14.15
C GLN A 79 5.90 6.22 -15.58
N PRO A 80 6.75 6.21 -16.64
CA PRO A 80 6.29 6.11 -18.02
C PRO A 80 5.47 4.84 -18.30
N LYS A 81 5.80 3.74 -17.60
CA LYS A 81 5.11 2.46 -17.72
C LYS A 81 3.70 2.48 -17.11
N ASN A 82 3.44 3.35 -16.13
CA ASN A 82 2.16 3.40 -15.44
C ASN A 82 1.82 4.83 -14.98
N PRO A 83 1.48 5.73 -15.92
CA PRO A 83 1.21 7.14 -15.61
C PRO A 83 -0.04 7.34 -14.73
N SER A 84 -0.88 6.30 -14.59
CA SER A 84 -2.05 6.32 -13.72
C SER A 84 -1.69 6.12 -12.23
N ARG A 85 -0.47 5.65 -11.93
CA ARG A 85 0.03 5.52 -10.55
C ARG A 85 0.74 6.81 -10.15
N ILE A 86 0.09 7.59 -9.30
CA ILE A 86 0.63 8.84 -8.81
C ILE A 86 1.53 8.52 -7.60
N PRO A 87 2.79 8.98 -7.57
CA PRO A 87 3.64 8.82 -6.40
C PRO A 87 3.12 9.72 -5.27
N MET A 88 2.34 9.15 -4.35
CA MET A 88 1.65 9.92 -3.32
C MET A 88 2.61 10.67 -2.39
N ALA A 89 3.83 10.19 -2.18
CA ALA A 89 4.86 10.90 -1.43
C ALA A 89 5.15 12.30 -2.00
N SER A 90 5.19 12.45 -3.34
CA SER A 90 5.39 13.74 -4.01
C SER A 90 4.10 14.55 -4.17
N ALA A 91 2.95 13.89 -4.12
CA ALA A 91 1.65 14.52 -4.32
C ALA A 91 1.05 15.12 -3.03
N LEU A 92 1.45 14.60 -1.86
CA LEU A 92 1.07 15.16 -0.57
C LEU A 92 1.97 16.36 -0.25
N ARG A 93 1.32 17.48 0.03
CA ARG A 93 1.97 18.76 0.28
C ARG A 93 1.34 19.46 1.47
N HIS A 94 2.16 20.21 2.19
CA HIS A 94 1.73 21.12 3.24
C HIS A 94 0.93 22.29 2.65
N GLU A 95 0.30 23.08 3.52
CA GLU A 95 -0.51 24.24 3.12
C GLU A 95 0.30 25.34 2.42
N ASN A 96 1.62 25.37 2.65
CA ASN A 96 2.55 26.26 1.96
C ASN A 96 3.01 25.70 0.59
N GLY A 97 2.65 24.46 0.26
CA GLY A 97 3.01 23.80 -1.00
C GLY A 97 4.26 22.91 -0.95
N ASP A 98 4.95 22.85 0.19
CA ASP A 98 6.12 22.00 0.38
C ASP A 98 5.75 20.52 0.39
N VAL A 99 6.64 19.68 -0.14
CA VAL A 99 6.46 18.23 -0.16
C VAL A 99 6.55 17.68 1.27
N VAL A 100 5.68 16.72 1.58
CA VAL A 100 5.66 16.06 2.89
C VAL A 100 6.90 15.20 3.08
N GLY A 101 7.53 15.29 4.26
CA GLY A 101 8.66 14.45 4.63
C GLY A 101 8.31 12.95 4.78
N THR A 102 9.29 12.08 4.56
CA THR A 102 9.11 10.62 4.59
C THR A 102 8.52 10.09 5.90
N SER A 103 8.90 10.65 7.05
CA SER A 103 8.37 10.24 8.36
C SER A 103 6.87 10.49 8.47
N LEU A 104 6.41 11.69 8.08
CA LEU A 104 5.00 12.05 8.08
C LEU A 104 4.20 11.24 7.05
N TYR A 105 4.77 10.99 5.87
CA TYR A 105 4.16 10.11 4.89
C TYR A 105 3.94 8.68 5.42
N LYS A 106 4.94 8.11 6.10
CA LYS A 106 4.82 6.79 6.77
C LYS A 106 3.72 6.81 7.85
N ALA A 107 3.62 7.88 8.63
CA ALA A 107 2.58 8.04 9.65
C ALA A 107 1.17 8.08 9.03
N ILE A 108 0.98 8.86 7.96
CA ILE A 108 -0.28 8.93 7.19
C ILE A 108 -0.66 7.53 6.70
N ARG A 109 0.27 6.80 6.08
CA ARG A 109 0.04 5.43 5.61
C ARG A 109 -0.36 4.48 6.74
N ALA A 110 0.29 4.57 7.89
CA ALA A 110 -0.02 3.73 9.05
C ALA A 110 -1.43 4.00 9.58
N SER A 111 -1.84 5.26 9.71
CA SER A 111 -3.22 5.65 10.08
C SER A 111 -4.24 5.10 9.07
N GLY A 112 -3.98 5.25 7.76
CA GLY A 112 -4.86 4.68 6.73
C GLY A 112 -4.99 3.15 6.81
N LYS A 113 -3.89 2.43 7.12
CA LYS A 113 -3.90 0.97 7.32
C LYS A 113 -4.78 0.59 8.51
N LEU A 114 -4.68 1.31 9.62
CA LEU A 114 -5.52 1.07 10.80
C LEU A 114 -7.01 1.28 10.50
N LEU A 115 -7.37 2.28 9.70
CA LEU A 115 -8.75 2.51 9.29
C LEU A 115 -9.29 1.39 8.40
N VAL A 116 -8.48 0.92 7.45
CA VAL A 116 -8.85 -0.24 6.61
C VAL A 116 -9.12 -1.46 7.48
N GLU A 117 -8.23 -1.79 8.41
CA GLU A 117 -8.37 -2.98 9.27
C GLU A 117 -9.52 -2.85 10.28
N ASN A 118 -9.68 -1.67 10.91
CA ASN A 118 -10.61 -1.49 12.01
C ASN A 118 -12.00 -1.06 11.62
N VAL A 119 -12.16 -0.38 10.48
CA VAL A 119 -13.45 0.15 10.04
C VAL A 119 -13.91 -0.59 8.80
N LEU A 120 -13.09 -0.59 7.74
CA LEU A 120 -13.50 -1.12 6.45
C LEU A 120 -13.69 -2.64 6.48
N PHE A 121 -12.72 -3.39 7.00
CA PHE A 121 -12.77 -4.85 7.05
C PHE A 121 -13.75 -5.39 8.11
N LYS A 122 -13.88 -4.71 9.26
CA LYS A 122 -14.87 -5.10 10.28
C LYS A 122 -16.31 -4.88 9.83
N GLY A 123 -16.53 -3.96 8.88
CA GLY A 123 -17.84 -3.71 8.28
C GLY A 123 -18.30 -4.79 7.28
N ILE A 124 -17.41 -5.70 6.84
CA ILE A 124 -17.77 -6.76 5.91
C ILE A 124 -18.46 -7.89 6.68
N PRO A 125 -19.67 -8.33 6.29
CA PRO A 125 -20.31 -9.50 6.86
C PRO A 125 -19.40 -10.73 6.77
N LYS A 126 -19.40 -11.57 7.80
CA LYS A 126 -18.58 -12.79 7.87
C LYS A 126 -19.04 -13.91 6.92
N ASP A 127 -19.90 -13.62 5.94
CA ASP A 127 -20.29 -14.61 4.95
C ASP A 127 -19.10 -15.00 4.06
N ILE A 128 -18.95 -16.30 3.83
CA ILE A 128 -17.86 -16.94 3.07
C ILE A 128 -17.80 -16.35 1.66
N THR A 129 -18.96 -16.01 1.08
CA THR A 129 -19.04 -15.43 -0.25
C THR A 129 -18.20 -14.16 -0.35
N PHE A 130 -18.37 -13.19 0.56
CA PHE A 130 -17.61 -11.93 0.54
C PHE A 130 -16.16 -12.09 0.98
N GLN A 131 -15.85 -13.04 1.88
CA GLN A 131 -14.49 -13.25 2.35
C GLN A 131 -13.53 -13.74 1.26
N THR A 132 -14.05 -14.47 0.27
CA THR A 132 -13.24 -15.00 -0.86
C THR A 132 -12.97 -13.96 -1.95
N HIS A 133 -13.66 -12.82 -1.96
CA HIS A 133 -13.48 -11.79 -2.97
C HIS A 133 -12.21 -10.97 -2.74
N ARG A 134 -11.59 -10.54 -3.84
CA ARG A 134 -10.45 -9.62 -3.79
C ARG A 134 -10.90 -8.26 -3.23
N ARG A 135 -10.28 -7.85 -2.13
CA ARG A 135 -10.57 -6.60 -1.39
C ARG A 135 -9.99 -5.36 -2.08
N THR A 136 -10.45 -5.09 -3.29
CA THR A 136 -10.00 -3.94 -4.09
C THR A 136 -10.79 -2.66 -3.76
N LYS A 137 -10.25 -1.47 -4.09
CA LYS A 137 -10.98 -0.19 -3.99
C LYS A 137 -12.36 -0.27 -4.63
N ARG A 138 -12.44 -0.80 -5.85
CA ARG A 138 -13.70 -0.93 -6.60
C ARG A 138 -14.72 -1.80 -5.88
N PHE A 139 -14.29 -2.90 -5.28
CA PHE A 139 -15.16 -3.77 -4.50
C PHE A 139 -15.86 -3.02 -3.36
N PHE A 140 -15.12 -2.19 -2.61
CA PHE A 140 -15.71 -1.40 -1.52
C PHE A 140 -16.60 -0.27 -2.02
N MET A 141 -16.20 0.43 -3.08
CA MET A 141 -17.05 1.49 -3.66
C MET A 141 -18.37 0.96 -4.22
N ASP A 142 -18.35 -0.24 -4.82
CA ASP A 142 -19.53 -0.82 -5.46
C ASP A 142 -20.48 -1.48 -4.43
N ASN A 143 -19.96 -2.11 -3.37
CA ASN A 143 -20.75 -2.91 -2.42
C ASN A 143 -20.92 -2.29 -1.02
N TYR A 144 -20.03 -1.38 -0.63
CA TYR A 144 -19.94 -0.82 0.73
C TYR A 144 -19.67 0.68 0.69
N LYS A 145 -20.38 1.40 -0.19
CA LYS A 145 -20.16 2.83 -0.47
C LYS A 145 -20.21 3.68 0.79
N ASP A 146 -21.22 3.52 1.64
CA ASP A 146 -21.37 4.32 2.85
C ASP A 146 -20.21 4.11 3.85
N THR A 147 -19.74 2.86 3.99
CA THR A 147 -18.57 2.54 4.81
C THR A 147 -17.30 3.12 4.21
N TRP A 148 -17.15 3.09 2.89
CA TRP A 148 -16.03 3.69 2.18
C TRP A 148 -15.99 5.21 2.37
N ASP A 149 -17.11 5.90 2.16
CA ASP A 149 -17.24 7.34 2.32
C ASP A 149 -17.00 7.75 3.79
N LYS A 150 -17.46 6.94 4.75
CA LYS A 150 -17.15 7.11 6.18
C LYS A 150 -15.65 7.00 6.47
N VAL A 151 -14.96 6.01 5.89
CA VAL A 151 -13.52 5.82 6.07
C VAL A 151 -12.74 6.99 5.45
N ILE A 152 -13.12 7.47 4.27
CA ILE A 152 -12.52 8.67 3.67
C ILE A 152 -12.65 9.84 4.63
N HIS A 153 -13.87 10.10 5.12
CA HIS A 153 -14.13 11.24 6.00
C HIS A 153 -13.29 11.14 7.28
N GLN A 154 -13.26 9.98 7.92
CA GLN A 154 -12.46 9.76 9.12
C GLN A 154 -10.96 9.93 8.82
N TYR A 155 -10.48 9.42 7.70
CA TYR A 155 -9.08 9.53 7.32
C TYR A 155 -8.65 10.98 7.11
N GLU A 156 -9.54 11.78 6.54
CA GLU A 156 -9.35 13.21 6.37
C GLU A 156 -9.42 13.99 7.68
N VAL A 157 -10.23 13.54 8.66
CA VAL A 157 -10.23 14.10 10.03
C VAL A 157 -8.88 13.84 10.69
N GLU A 158 -8.37 12.61 10.60
CA GLU A 158 -7.10 12.21 11.20
C GLU A 158 -5.89 12.84 10.49
N GLN A 159 -5.98 13.05 9.17
CA GLN A 159 -4.88 13.54 8.33
C GLN A 159 -5.33 14.75 7.51
N PRO A 160 -5.26 15.98 8.08
CA PRO A 160 -5.73 17.20 7.40
C PRO A 160 -5.09 17.46 6.03
N LEU A 161 -3.87 16.99 5.79
CA LEU A 161 -3.18 17.13 4.50
C LEU A 161 -3.92 16.43 3.34
N LEU A 162 -4.69 15.39 3.62
CA LEU A 162 -5.50 14.70 2.62
C LEU A 162 -6.69 15.55 2.15
N ARG A 163 -7.16 16.49 2.97
CA ARG A 163 -8.26 17.41 2.65
C ARG A 163 -7.87 18.53 1.68
N LEU A 164 -6.56 18.74 1.46
CA LEU A 164 -6.05 19.77 0.56
C LEU A 164 -6.19 19.35 -0.91
N CYS A 165 -7.41 18.98 -1.33
CA CYS A 165 -7.76 18.59 -2.69
C CYS A 165 -9.26 18.70 -2.98
N ALA A 166 -9.62 18.70 -4.26
CA ALA A 166 -10.99 18.54 -4.73
C ALA A 166 -11.44 17.07 -4.65
N GLY A 167 -12.68 16.84 -4.20
CA GLY A 167 -13.32 15.52 -4.31
C GLY A 167 -12.54 14.34 -3.72
N HIS A 168 -11.85 14.55 -2.58
CA HIS A 168 -11.20 13.49 -1.79
C HIS A 168 -10.17 12.61 -2.51
N TRP A 169 -9.67 13.06 -3.68
CA TRP A 169 -8.90 12.16 -4.56
C TRP A 169 -7.61 11.66 -3.88
N LYS A 170 -7.00 12.46 -3.00
CA LYS A 170 -5.80 12.07 -2.23
C LYS A 170 -6.11 10.94 -1.25
N ALA A 171 -7.13 11.10 -0.42
CA ALA A 171 -7.57 10.08 0.53
C ALA A 171 -7.96 8.78 -0.18
N GLU A 172 -8.76 8.89 -1.24
CA GLU A 172 -9.16 7.76 -2.08
C GLU A 172 -7.99 7.01 -2.70
N HIS A 173 -6.99 7.73 -3.23
CA HIS A 173 -5.82 7.13 -3.87
C HIS A 173 -4.95 6.43 -2.83
N MET A 174 -4.74 7.05 -1.67
CA MET A 174 -4.00 6.47 -0.55
C MET A 174 -4.64 5.17 -0.05
N LEU A 175 -5.95 5.17 0.20
CA LEU A 175 -6.66 3.96 0.63
C LEU A 175 -6.63 2.86 -0.44
N GLY A 176 -6.80 3.23 -1.72
CA GLY A 176 -6.69 2.28 -2.82
C GLY A 176 -5.30 1.63 -2.93
N TRP A 177 -4.24 2.41 -2.70
CA TRP A 177 -2.87 1.93 -2.67
C TRP A 177 -2.62 1.00 -1.47
N ILE A 178 -3.09 1.36 -0.27
CA ILE A 178 -2.98 0.56 0.95
C ILE A 178 -3.64 -0.82 0.74
N LEU A 179 -4.86 -0.84 0.20
CA LEU A 179 -5.58 -2.08 -0.11
C LEU A 179 -4.80 -2.99 -1.07
N ALA A 180 -4.24 -2.41 -2.13
CA ALA A 180 -3.46 -3.16 -3.11
C ALA A 180 -2.20 -3.79 -2.49
N ASN A 181 -1.53 -3.08 -1.59
CA ASN A 181 -0.34 -3.58 -0.92
C ASN A 181 -0.64 -4.63 0.14
N MET A 182 -1.72 -4.46 0.91
CA MET A 182 -2.18 -5.48 1.86
C MET A 182 -2.50 -6.79 1.13
N GLU A 183 -3.19 -6.71 -0.02
CA GLU A 183 -3.48 -7.88 -0.84
C GLU A 183 -2.19 -8.54 -1.39
N ALA A 184 -1.23 -7.74 -1.85
CA ALA A 184 0.05 -8.25 -2.33
C ALA A 184 0.82 -8.98 -1.21
N HIS A 185 0.82 -8.43 0.00
CA HIS A 185 1.45 -9.03 1.17
C HIS A 185 0.79 -10.37 1.55
N GLU A 186 -0.54 -10.41 1.61
CA GLU A 186 -1.30 -11.64 1.90
C GLU A 186 -1.00 -12.75 0.89
N ARG A 187 -0.91 -12.42 -0.41
CA ARG A 187 -0.52 -13.39 -1.45
C ARG A 187 0.91 -13.90 -1.28
N LYS A 188 1.86 -13.01 -0.96
CA LYS A 188 3.27 -13.37 -0.69
C LYS A 188 3.34 -14.31 0.51
N GLN A 189 2.58 -14.02 1.57
CA GLN A 189 2.49 -14.86 2.76
C GLN A 189 1.88 -16.24 2.45
N ASN A 190 0.72 -16.30 1.81
CA ASN A 190 0.06 -17.55 1.43
C ASN A 190 0.97 -18.43 0.54
N LYS A 191 1.70 -17.82 -0.40
CA LYS A 191 2.68 -18.53 -1.23
C LYS A 191 3.82 -19.13 -0.40
N ARG A 192 4.35 -18.37 0.56
CA ARG A 192 5.38 -18.85 1.49
C ARG A 192 4.87 -20.01 2.35
N GLU A 193 3.65 -19.93 2.86
CA GLU A 193 3.03 -20.99 3.66
C GLU A 193 2.77 -22.27 2.86
N MET A 194 2.26 -22.16 1.63
CA MET A 194 2.11 -23.32 0.74
C MET A 194 3.46 -23.98 0.43
N ALA A 195 4.49 -23.19 0.14
CA ALA A 195 5.83 -23.71 -0.12
C ALA A 195 6.43 -24.44 1.11
N LYS A 196 6.16 -23.95 2.32
CA LYS A 196 6.54 -24.64 3.57
C LYS A 196 5.83 -25.98 3.71
N ARG A 197 4.50 -26.03 3.47
CA ARG A 197 3.71 -27.27 3.55
C ARG A 197 4.18 -28.34 2.55
N SER A 198 4.50 -27.96 1.31
CA SER A 198 5.01 -28.90 0.31
C SER A 198 6.36 -29.51 0.69
N LYS A 199 7.25 -28.74 1.34
CA LYS A 199 8.54 -29.27 1.82
C LYS A 199 8.37 -30.26 2.98
N THR A 200 7.44 -29.99 3.91
CA THR A 200 7.15 -30.91 5.02
C THR A 200 6.61 -32.26 4.52
N GLN A 201 5.67 -32.24 3.57
CA GLN A 201 5.10 -33.47 3.00
C GLN A 201 6.14 -34.32 2.25
N GLN A 202 7.10 -33.69 1.57
CA GLN A 202 8.20 -34.41 0.92
C GLN A 202 9.17 -35.05 1.91
N LYS A 203 9.37 -34.43 3.07
CA LYS A 203 10.24 -34.98 4.12
C LYS A 203 9.60 -36.20 4.79
N GLU A 204 8.31 -36.11 5.13
CA GLU A 204 7.57 -37.21 5.76
C GLU A 204 7.45 -38.43 4.82
N ALA A 205 7.26 -38.22 3.51
CA ALA A 205 7.22 -39.32 2.55
C ALA A 205 8.59 -39.98 2.28
N GLY A 206 9.70 -39.29 2.58
CA GLY A 206 11.06 -39.79 2.33
C GLY A 206 11.67 -40.58 3.50
N GLU A 207 11.12 -40.46 4.71
CA GLU A 207 11.66 -41.15 5.90
C GLU A 207 11.25 -42.64 5.97
N ASP A 208 10.16 -43.05 5.31
CA ASP A 208 9.73 -44.45 5.26
C ASP A 208 10.46 -45.30 4.20
N GLU A 209 11.16 -44.70 3.23
CA GLU A 209 11.89 -45.44 2.18
C GLU A 209 13.40 -45.63 2.49
N VAL A 210 13.91 -45.04 3.57
CA VAL A 210 15.36 -45.03 3.90
C VAL A 210 15.79 -46.13 4.89
N ILE A 211 14.88 -47.03 5.30
CA ILE A 211 15.26 -48.19 6.14
C ILE A 211 15.68 -49.43 5.31
N THR A 212 15.38 -49.52 4.00
CA THR A 212 15.66 -50.75 3.22
C THR A 212 16.84 -50.69 2.26
N THR A 213 17.50 -49.54 2.07
CA THR A 213 18.58 -49.41 1.05
C THR A 213 19.97 -49.07 1.59
N SER A 214 20.13 -48.87 2.90
CA SER A 214 21.42 -48.55 3.54
C SER A 214 22.42 -49.73 3.57
N GLU A 215 22.02 -50.95 3.18
CA GLU A 215 22.90 -52.12 3.18
C GLU A 215 23.56 -52.45 1.82
N ARG A 216 23.22 -51.75 0.71
CA ARG A 216 23.65 -52.16 -0.65
C ARG A 216 24.67 -51.27 -1.36
N ARG A 217 25.22 -50.23 -0.73
CA ARG A 217 26.17 -49.29 -1.39
C ARG A 217 27.53 -49.14 -0.72
N ARG A 218 28.04 -50.22 -0.11
CA ARG A 218 29.44 -50.30 0.38
C ARG A 218 30.40 -51.08 -0.52
N ARG A 219 30.03 -51.42 -1.76
CA ARG A 219 30.97 -51.99 -2.72
C ARG A 219 30.88 -51.28 -4.05
N ASN A 220 32.05 -50.99 -4.59
CA ASN A 220 32.32 -50.53 -5.95
C ASN A 220 32.17 -49.02 -6.21
N CYS A 221 33.27 -48.31 -5.93
CA CYS A 221 33.90 -47.40 -6.90
C CYS A 221 35.37 -47.22 -6.49
N VAL A 222 36.18 -48.25 -6.77
CA VAL A 222 37.60 -48.10 -7.10
C VAL A 222 37.62 -48.07 -8.63
N VAL A 223 37.90 -46.92 -9.23
CA VAL A 223 38.47 -46.84 -10.58
C VAL A 223 39.50 -45.73 -10.54
N GLU A 224 40.67 -46.10 -11.06
CA GLU A 224 41.95 -45.46 -10.96
C GLU A 224 42.10 -44.26 -11.90
N ASN A 225 43.13 -43.49 -11.58
CA ASN A 225 43.82 -42.44 -12.34
C ASN A 225 43.69 -42.48 -13.88
N GLU A 226 43.52 -41.31 -14.49
CA GLU A 226 44.35 -40.88 -15.62
C GLU A 226 44.35 -39.34 -15.73
N GLU A 227 45.44 -38.77 -15.23
CA GLU A 227 46.28 -37.74 -15.85
C GLU A 227 45.64 -36.86 -16.95
N TYR A 228 45.40 -35.59 -16.62
CA TYR A 228 45.40 -34.51 -17.62
C TYR A 228 46.04 -33.26 -17.04
N GLU A 229 47.28 -33.01 -17.46
CA GLU A 229 47.94 -31.71 -17.34
C GLU A 229 47.17 -30.67 -18.15
N SER A 230 46.73 -29.59 -17.51
CA SER A 230 46.47 -28.35 -18.24
C SER A 230 46.87 -27.13 -17.42
N GLN A 231 47.49 -26.22 -18.13
CA GLN A 231 48.47 -25.26 -17.67
C GLN A 231 47.86 -24.08 -16.92
N LYS A 232 48.72 -23.51 -16.07
CA LYS A 232 48.61 -22.25 -15.35
C LYS A 232 48.08 -21.11 -16.25
N GLU A 233 47.14 -20.34 -15.74
CA GLU A 233 47.28 -18.89 -15.77
C GLU A 233 46.67 -18.24 -14.53
N GLU A 234 47.36 -17.22 -14.10
CA GLU A 234 47.51 -16.73 -12.74
C GLU A 234 46.73 -15.42 -12.63
N THR A 235 45.63 -15.42 -11.86
CA THR A 235 45.07 -14.18 -11.33
C THR A 235 44.66 -14.44 -9.89
N GLY A 236 45.51 -13.94 -8.99
CA GLY A 236 45.27 -14.02 -7.55
C GLY A 236 44.08 -13.16 -7.16
N GLU A 237 43.14 -13.77 -6.45
CA GLU A 237 42.24 -13.01 -5.58
C GLU A 237 42.02 -13.80 -4.29
N LEU A 238 42.42 -13.16 -3.19
CA LEU A 238 42.38 -13.67 -1.83
C LEU A 238 40.99 -14.24 -1.50
N ARG A 239 40.91 -15.56 -1.28
CA ARG A 239 39.79 -16.15 -0.55
C ARG A 239 39.94 -15.86 0.93
N GLU A 240 39.36 -14.74 1.35
CA GLU A 240 39.12 -14.44 2.75
C GLU A 240 37.98 -15.32 3.26
N CYS A 241 38.30 -16.26 4.15
CA CYS A 241 37.33 -16.99 4.95
C CYS A 241 36.57 -15.99 5.84
N ARG A 242 35.33 -15.67 5.51
CA ARG A 242 34.43 -14.90 6.39
C ARG A 242 33.14 -15.68 6.67
N ASN A 243 33.10 -16.22 7.88
CA ASN A 243 31.99 -16.31 8.82
C ASN A 243 30.57 -16.50 8.25
N GLY A 244 29.94 -17.58 8.70
CA GLY A 244 28.51 -17.83 8.54
C GLY A 244 27.69 -16.59 8.94
N ILE A 245 27.10 -15.97 7.93
CA ILE A 245 26.12 -14.93 8.09
C ILE A 245 24.85 -15.62 8.58
N HIS A 246 24.58 -15.47 9.87
CA HIS A 246 23.26 -15.64 10.43
C HIS A 246 22.35 -14.66 9.67
N TYR A 247 21.48 -15.18 8.80
CA TYR A 247 20.43 -14.37 8.18
C TYR A 247 19.50 -13.93 9.30
N HIS A 248 19.75 -12.73 9.82
CA HIS A 248 18.72 -11.96 10.48
C HIS A 248 17.65 -11.72 9.41
N ASP A 249 16.51 -12.40 9.53
CA ASP A 249 15.24 -12.01 8.91
C ASP A 249 14.84 -10.64 9.50
N GLU A 250 15.65 -9.61 9.25
CA GLU A 250 15.12 -8.27 9.26
C GLU A 250 14.22 -8.20 8.04
N ASP A 251 12.94 -7.98 8.31
CA ASP A 251 11.95 -7.59 7.33
C ASP A 251 12.52 -6.41 6.53
N VAL A 252 13.24 -6.72 5.45
CA VAL A 252 13.49 -5.82 4.34
C VAL A 252 12.10 -5.57 3.76
N GLU A 253 11.37 -4.65 4.40
CA GLU A 253 10.28 -3.93 3.77
C GLU A 253 10.93 -3.29 2.56
N ASP A 254 10.80 -4.00 1.43
CA ASP A 254 11.31 -3.64 0.10
C ASP A 254 11.55 -2.13 0.04
N ASP A 255 12.81 -1.74 0.26
CA ASP A 255 13.26 -0.36 0.20
C ASP A 255 12.66 0.19 -1.09
N GLU A 256 11.75 1.14 -0.91
CA GLU A 256 11.19 1.95 -1.96
C GLU A 256 12.42 2.59 -2.60
N LEU A 257 12.93 1.96 -3.68
CA LEU A 257 14.14 2.34 -4.38
C LEU A 257 14.10 3.86 -4.58
N LEU A 258 14.82 4.57 -3.72
CA LEU A 258 15.09 5.98 -3.85
C LEU A 258 16.00 6.06 -5.07
N ILE A 259 15.37 6.15 -6.26
CA ILE A 259 16.06 6.51 -7.48
C ILE A 259 16.53 7.95 -7.25
N THR A 260 17.75 8.09 -6.74
CA THR A 260 18.49 9.34 -6.80
C THR A 260 18.57 9.73 -8.29
N PRO A 261 18.18 10.95 -8.68
CA PRO A 261 18.26 11.36 -10.07
C PRO A 261 19.74 11.52 -10.42
N GLU A 262 20.32 10.51 -11.07
CA GLU A 262 21.60 10.65 -11.76
C GLU A 262 21.34 11.56 -12.97
N SER A 263 22.01 12.73 -12.95
CA SER A 263 21.88 13.77 -13.95
C SER A 263 22.39 13.28 -15.30
N HIS A 264 21.46 12.81 -16.13
CA HIS A 264 21.75 12.60 -17.54
C HIS A 264 21.19 13.76 -18.36
N ASP A 265 22.11 14.58 -18.85
CA ASP A 265 21.90 15.51 -19.94
C ASP A 265 21.64 14.74 -21.24
N TYR A 266 20.37 14.50 -21.57
CA TYR A 266 19.99 14.17 -22.94
C TYR A 266 19.36 15.39 -23.59
N ARG A 267 20.18 16.03 -24.43
CA ARG A 267 19.74 16.90 -25.51
C ARG A 267 19.17 16.00 -26.62
N THR A 268 17.87 16.02 -26.84
CA THR A 268 17.26 15.42 -28.04
C THR A 268 16.35 16.42 -28.73
N GLU A 269 16.70 16.68 -29.99
CA GLU A 269 16.03 17.56 -30.93
C GLU A 269 14.68 17.01 -31.37
N ALA A 270 13.82 17.95 -31.76
CA ALA A 270 12.42 17.74 -32.12
C ALA A 270 12.26 17.06 -33.48
N THR A 271 11.35 16.07 -33.55
CA THR A 271 10.57 15.79 -34.76
C THR A 271 9.12 15.50 -34.37
N GLN A 272 8.23 16.29 -34.96
CA GLN A 272 6.81 16.39 -34.68
C GLN A 272 6.03 15.66 -35.78
N ASP A 273 5.62 14.41 -35.54
CA ASP A 273 4.74 13.69 -36.47
C ASP A 273 3.29 13.68 -35.97
N HIS A 274 2.47 14.53 -36.60
CA HIS A 274 1.03 14.58 -36.44
C HIS A 274 0.37 13.38 -37.15
N ARG A 275 0.04 12.34 -36.38
CA ARG A 275 -0.77 11.21 -36.89
C ARG A 275 -2.24 11.41 -36.52
N THR A 276 -3.01 11.98 -37.43
CA THR A 276 -4.48 12.02 -37.40
C THR A 276 -5.05 10.60 -37.46
N LYS A 277 -5.79 10.21 -36.41
CA LYS A 277 -6.51 8.94 -36.36
C LYS A 277 -7.88 9.10 -37.01
N HIS A 278 -8.06 8.46 -38.17
CA HIS A 278 -9.38 8.34 -38.80
C HIS A 278 -10.31 7.43 -37.97
N PRO A 279 -11.62 7.73 -37.88
CA PRO A 279 -12.59 6.88 -37.21
C PRO A 279 -12.87 5.61 -38.01
N THR A 280 -12.79 4.46 -37.33
CA THR A 280 -13.09 3.13 -37.88
C THR A 280 -14.60 2.96 -38.07
N PRO A 281 -15.08 2.52 -39.26
CA PRO A 281 -16.51 2.33 -39.51
C PRO A 281 -17.09 1.16 -38.70
N ALA A 282 -18.31 1.34 -38.20
CA ALA A 282 -19.02 0.37 -37.37
C ALA A 282 -19.39 -0.91 -38.15
N PRO A 283 -19.31 -2.10 -37.52
CA PRO A 283 -19.64 -3.36 -38.17
C PRO A 283 -21.15 -3.51 -38.45
N PRO A 284 -21.53 -4.15 -39.57
CA PRO A 284 -22.93 -4.27 -39.97
C PRO A 284 -23.71 -5.21 -39.04
N LYS A 285 -24.91 -4.76 -38.63
CA LYS A 285 -25.84 -5.52 -37.77
C LYS A 285 -26.42 -6.71 -38.55
N LYS A 286 -26.12 -7.94 -38.11
CA LYS A 286 -26.72 -9.18 -38.65
C LYS A 286 -28.23 -9.21 -38.33
N LYS A 287 -29.07 -9.17 -39.37
CA LYS A 287 -30.52 -9.38 -39.24
C LYS A 287 -30.79 -10.86 -38.92
N ARG A 288 -31.38 -11.14 -37.75
CA ARG A 288 -31.89 -12.48 -37.40
C ARG A 288 -33.14 -12.76 -38.23
N LYS A 289 -33.10 -13.84 -39.01
CA LYS A 289 -34.23 -14.37 -39.79
C LYS A 289 -35.17 -15.09 -38.82
N ILE A 290 -36.36 -14.54 -38.59
CA ILE A 290 -37.43 -15.20 -37.83
C ILE A 290 -38.07 -16.21 -38.78
N MET A 291 -37.96 -17.51 -38.49
CA MET A 291 -38.73 -18.55 -39.16
C MET A 291 -40.00 -18.82 -38.35
N THR A 292 -41.13 -18.36 -38.86
CA THR A 292 -42.45 -18.84 -38.45
C THR A 292 -42.65 -20.25 -39.03
N LYS A 293 -42.90 -21.23 -38.15
CA LYS A 293 -43.39 -22.55 -38.54
C LYS A 293 -44.91 -22.48 -38.68
N THR A 294 -45.41 -22.93 -39.82
CA THR A 294 -46.82 -23.22 -40.08
C THR A 294 -47.11 -24.68 -39.72
#